data_AF-A0AB35KCW0-F1
#
_entry.id   AF-A0AB35KCW0-F1
#
_cell.length_a   1.000
_cell.length_b   1.000
_cell.length_c   1.000
_cell.angle_alpha   90.00
_cell.angle_beta   90.00
_cell.angle_gamma   90.00
#
_symmetry.space_group_name_H-M   'P 1'
#
loop_
_entity.id
_entity.type
_entity.pdbx_description
1 polymer ?
#
loop_
_entity_poly.entity_id
_entity_poly.type
_entity_poly.pdbx_seq_one_letter_code
_entity_poly.pdbx_strand_id
1 'polypeptide(L)' 'MKFHEMIKTIPENEWIEVLEKGTKQYTSLIGNVPKFLIKGPVLDYEIFSETTINNNEFTTHRIVVSI' A
#
# COMPACT_ATOMS: atom_id res chain seq x y z
N MET A 1 -3.85 -12.28 2.39
CA MET A 1 -4.94 -11.27 2.45
C MET A 1 -4.85 -10.44 1.18
N LYS A 2 -5.99 -10.07 0.58
CA LYS A 2 -6.03 -9.22 -0.61
C LYS A 2 -5.94 -7.74 -0.23
N PHE A 3 -5.37 -6.90 -1.10
CA PHE A 3 -5.20 -5.48 -0.81
C PHE A 3 -6.54 -4.77 -0.57
N HIS A 4 -7.60 -5.15 -1.27
CA HIS A 4 -8.95 -4.62 -1.06
C HIS A 4 -9.55 -4.91 0.33
N GLU A 5 -9.05 -5.90 1.06
CA GLU A 5 -9.51 -6.23 2.42
C GLU A 5 -8.80 -5.32 3.43
N MET A 6 -7.48 -5.20 3.30
CA MET A 6 -6.64 -4.38 4.15
C MET A 6 -6.94 -2.89 4.00
N ILE A 7 -7.13 -2.39 2.78
CA ILE A 7 -7.35 -0.96 2.56
C ILE A 7 -8.57 -0.44 3.34
N LYS A 8 -9.55 -1.31 3.62
CA LYS A 8 -10.74 -0.97 4.42
C LYS A 8 -10.42 -0.69 5.89
N THR A 9 -9.30 -1.21 6.42
CA THR A 9 -8.88 -0.99 7.81
C THR A 9 -8.10 0.32 7.99
N ILE A 10 -7.63 0.92 6.90
CA ILE A 10 -6.87 2.18 6.91
C ILE A 10 -7.84 3.38 6.89
N PRO A 11 -7.65 4.43 7.70
CA PRO A 11 -8.47 5.64 7.65
C PRO A 11 -8.43 6.36 6.28
N GLU A 12 -9.54 7.00 5.87
CA GLU A 12 -9.66 7.67 4.56
C GLU A 12 -8.70 8.84 4.36
N ASN A 13 -8.28 9.50 5.44
CA ASN A 13 -7.38 10.64 5.43
C ASN A 13 -5.89 10.25 5.41
N GLU A 14 -5.59 8.96 5.45
CA GLU A 14 -4.22 8.46 5.48
C GLU A 14 -3.71 8.10 4.09
N TRP A 15 -2.40 8.14 3.94
CA TRP A 15 -1.72 7.87 2.69
C TRP A 15 -1.35 6.40 2.59
N ILE A 16 -1.25 5.91 1.37
CA ILE A 16 -0.82 4.55 1.10
C ILE A 16 0.28 4.58 0.05
N GLU A 17 1.38 3.96 0.40
CA GLU A 17 2.51 3.69 -0.48
C GLU A 17 2.50 2.20 -0.85
N VAL A 18 2.22 1.90 -2.11
CA VAL A 18 2.15 0.53 -2.61
C VAL A 18 3.45 0.18 -3.31
N LEU A 19 4.05 -0.94 -2.91
CA LEU A 19 5.32 -1.39 -3.43
C LEU A 19 5.26 -2.84 -3.94
N GLU A 20 5.79 -3.12 -5.11
CA GLU A 20 5.91 -4.48 -5.66
C GLU A 20 7.11 -5.20 -5.06
N LYS A 21 6.92 -6.46 -4.62
CA LYS A 21 8.01 -7.35 -4.24
C LYS A 21 8.75 -7.86 -5.48
N GLY A 22 9.98 -7.41 -5.68
CA GLY A 22 10.84 -7.87 -6.77
C GLY A 22 11.52 -9.22 -6.51
N THR A 23 11.95 -9.86 -7.60
CA THR A 23 12.56 -11.21 -7.62
C THR A 23 13.95 -11.29 -6.98
N LYS A 24 14.66 -10.17 -6.81
CA LYS A 24 16.05 -10.11 -6.32
C LYS A 24 16.25 -9.28 -5.05
N GLN A 25 15.25 -9.22 -4.17
CA GLN A 25 15.22 -8.45 -2.92
C GLN A 25 14.94 -6.95 -3.05
N TYR A 26 14.69 -6.45 -4.26
CA TYR A 26 14.31 -5.05 -4.48
C TYR A 26 12.81 -4.87 -4.44
N THR A 27 12.40 -3.69 -3.98
CA THR A 27 11.00 -3.30 -3.87
C THR A 27 10.78 -2.10 -4.80
N SER A 28 9.84 -2.20 -5.74
CA SER A 28 9.55 -1.15 -6.73
C SER A 28 8.33 -0.33 -6.33
N LEU A 29 8.39 1.00 -6.47
CA LEU A 29 7.24 1.86 -6.19
C LEU A 29 6.16 1.71 -7.26
N ILE A 30 4.96 1.26 -6.86
CA ILE A 30 3.77 1.23 -7.72
C ILE A 30 3.03 2.58 -7.62
N GLY A 31 2.93 3.14 -6.42
CA GLY A 31 2.30 4.46 -6.21
C GLY A 31 2.30 4.92 -4.76
N ASN A 32 2.08 6.22 -4.56
CA ASN A 32 1.92 6.85 -3.25
C ASN A 32 0.82 7.92 -3.31
N VAL A 33 -0.34 7.63 -2.72
CA VAL A 33 -1.54 8.47 -2.82
C VAL A 33 -2.41 8.38 -1.56
N PRO A 34 -3.27 9.38 -1.29
CA PRO A 34 -4.35 9.24 -0.30
C PRO A 34 -5.24 8.03 -0.58
N LYS A 35 -5.70 7.35 0.48
CA LYS A 35 -6.53 6.14 0.39
C LYS A 35 -7.71 6.28 -0.59
N PHE A 36 -8.46 7.37 -0.51
CA PHE A 36 -9.67 7.58 -1.32
C PHE A 36 -9.42 7.66 -2.84
N LEU A 37 -8.16 7.82 -3.27
CA LEU A 37 -7.77 7.83 -4.69
C LEU A 37 -7.38 6.44 -5.22
N ILE A 38 -7.24 5.43 -4.37
CA ILE A 38 -6.81 4.09 -4.76
C ILE A 38 -7.98 3.34 -5.40
N LYS A 39 -7.78 2.92 -6.64
CA LYS A 39 -8.76 2.21 -7.46
C LYS A 39 -8.08 1.32 -8.48
N GLY A 40 -8.84 0.37 -9.02
CA GLY A 40 -8.40 -0.48 -10.13
C GLY A 40 -7.66 -1.76 -9.69
N PRO A 41 -6.92 -2.40 -10.60
CA PRO A 41 -6.39 -3.76 -10.42
C PRO A 41 -5.47 -3.95 -9.22
N VAL A 42 -4.83 -2.87 -8.74
CA VAL A 42 -3.96 -2.91 -7.57
C VAL A 42 -4.66 -3.50 -6.35
N LEU A 43 -5.98 -3.30 -6.22
CA LEU A 43 -6.80 -3.79 -5.12
C LEU A 43 -6.84 -5.33 -5.02
N ASP A 44 -6.58 -6.05 -6.11
CA ASP A 44 -6.60 -7.51 -6.16
C ASP A 44 -5.23 -8.15 -5.88
N TYR A 45 -4.20 -7.34 -5.67
CA TYR A 45 -2.85 -7.81 -5.37
C TYR A 45 -2.79 -8.47 -3.99
N GLU A 46 -1.89 -9.44 -3.84
CA GLU A 46 -1.66 -10.11 -2.56
C GLU A 46 -0.72 -9.30 -1.69
N ILE A 47 -1.08 -9.10 -0.42
CA ILE A 47 -0.23 -8.39 0.52
C ILE A 47 0.83 -9.34 1.07
N PHE A 48 2.08 -8.89 1.00
CA PHE A 48 3.23 -9.55 1.58
C PHE A 48 3.59 -8.98 2.96
N SER A 49 3.57 -7.66 3.11
CA SER A 49 3.86 -6.99 4.39
C SER A 49 3.25 -5.61 4.46
N GLU A 50 3.06 -5.13 5.69
CA GLU A 50 2.59 -3.79 6.01
C GLU A 50 3.55 -3.13 7.00
N THR A 51 3.72 -1.82 6.86
CA THR A 51 4.37 -0.98 7.86
C THR A 51 3.76 0.41 7.84
N THR A 52 3.58 1.00 9.01
CA THR A 52 3.13 2.39 9.15
C THR A 52 4.33 3.30 9.32
N ILE A 53 4.38 4.36 8.51
CA ILE A 53 5.39 5.42 8.56
C ILE A 53 4.68 6.70 8.95
N ASN A 54 5.08 7.29 10.07
CA ASN A 54 4.51 8.55 10.52
C ASN A 54 5.50 9.66 10.20
N ASN A 55 5.16 10.51 9.25
CA ASN A 55 5.86 11.76 8.99
C ASN A 55 5.02 12.88 9.61
N ASN A 56 5.64 13.94 10.13
CA ASN A 56 4.96 15.01 10.88
C ASN A 56 3.72 15.64 10.19
N GLU A 57 3.54 15.43 8.88
CA GLU A 57 2.43 15.93 8.07
C GLU A 57 1.36 14.87 7.75
N PHE A 58 1.71 13.58 7.72
CA PHE A 58 0.79 12.51 7.33
C PHE A 58 1.27 11.12 7.81
N THR A 59 0.30 10.26 8.11
CA THR A 59 0.54 8.83 8.30
C THR A 59 0.46 8.12 6.95
N THR A 60 1.50 7.38 6.59
CA THR A 60 1.59 6.57 5.37
C THR A 60 1.65 5.09 5.73
N HIS A 61 0.73 4.30 5.18
CA HIS A 61 0.81 2.84 5.20
C HIS A 61 1.59 2.36 4.00
N ARG A 62 2.81 1.85 4.26
CA ARG A 62 3.63 1.19 3.26
C ARG A 62 3.21 -0.27 3.16
N ILE A 63 2.75 -0.66 1.98
CA ILE A 63 2.19 -1.97 1.70
C ILE A 63 3.01 -2.61 0.60
N VAL A 64 3.66 -3.72 0.93
CA VAL A 64 4.36 -4.54 -0.06
C VAL A 64 3.39 -5.58 -0.58
N VAL A 65 3.25 -5.65 -1.89
CA VAL A 65 2.35 -6.56 -2.59
C VAL A 65 3.12 -7.48 -3.54
N SER A 66 2.55 -8.65 -3.80
CA SER A 66 2.91 -9.53 -4.91
C SER A 66 1.88 -9.36 -6.02
N ILE A 67 2.36 -9.07 -7.24
CA ILE A 67 1.57 -9.04 -8.47
C ILE A 67 1.48 -10.46 -9.05
#